data_AF-F1CZK0-F1
#
_entry.id   AF-F1CZK0-F1
#
_cell.length_a   1.000
_cell.length_b   1.000
_cell.length_c   1.000
_cell.angle_alpha   90.00
_cell.angle_beta   90.00
_cell.angle_gamma   90.00
#
_symmetry.space_group_name_H-M   'P 1'
#
loop_
_entity.id
_entity.type
_entity.pdbx_description
1 polymer ?
#
loop_
_entity_poly.entity_id
_entity_poly.type
_entity_poly.pdbx_seq_one_letter_code
_entity_poly.pdbx_strand_id
1 'polypeptide(L)' 'MNMITFMLTLSLILCTLLTALNFWLSQMSPDSEKLSPYECGFDPLGSARLPFSIRFFLVAILFLLF' A
#
# COMPACT_ATOMS: atom_id res chain seq x y z
N MET A 1 -1.94 21.83 -23.76
CA MET A 1 -2.08 21.18 -22.44
C MET A 1 -0.96 21.68 -21.56
N ASN A 2 -1.24 22.20 -20.37
CA ASN A 2 -0.19 22.72 -19.49
C ASN A 2 0.76 21.59 -19.09
N MET A 3 2.05 21.91 -18.87
CA MET A 3 3.05 20.91 -18.49
C MET A 3 2.64 20.12 -17.24
N ILE A 4 2.00 20.79 -16.28
CA ILE A 4 1.49 20.17 -15.05
C ILE A 4 0.37 19.17 -15.34
N THR A 5 -0.61 19.54 -16.18
CA THR A 5 -1.71 18.63 -16.49
C THR A 5 -1.23 17.42 -17.30
N PHE A 6 -0.24 17.62 -18.18
CA PHE A 6 0.41 16.53 -18.89
C PHE A 6 1.11 15.54 -17.94
N MET A 7 1.95 16.03 -17.02
CA MET A 7 2.66 15.17 -16.06
C MET A 7 1.69 14.34 -15.20
N LEU A 8 0.64 14.96 -14.68
CA LEU A 8 -0.37 14.28 -13.84
C LEU A 8 -1.14 13.21 -14.62
N THR A 9 -1.56 13.52 -15.86
CA THR A 9 -2.26 12.54 -16.69
C THR A 9 -1.37 11.37 -17.05
N LEU A 10 -0.10 11.62 -17.38
CA LEU A 10 0.85 10.58 -17.74
C LEU A 10 1.12 9.62 -16.57
N SER A 11 1.36 10.14 -15.36
CA SER A 11 1.61 9.31 -14.19
C SER A 11 0.40 8.46 -13.82
N LEU A 12 -0.81 9.02 -13.90
CA LEU A 12 -2.03 8.30 -13.58
C LEU A 12 -2.28 7.17 -14.60
N ILE A 13 -2.13 7.45 -15.90
CA ILE A 13 -2.29 6.46 -16.95
C ILE A 13 -1.27 5.33 -16.78
N LEU A 14 -0.01 5.67 -16.50
CA LEU A 14 1.03 4.66 -16.33
C LEU A 14 0.75 3.73 -15.13
N CYS A 15 0.42 4.30 -13.97
CA CYS A 15 0.12 3.52 -12.76
C CYS A 15 -1.10 2.59 -12.95
N THR A 16 -2.17 3.12 -13.53
CA THR A 16 -3.40 2.35 -13.76
C THR A 16 -3.20 1.26 -14.81
N LEU A 17 -2.49 1.55 -15.91
CA LEU A 17 -2.15 0.59 -16.95
C LEU A 17 -1.33 -0.58 -16.39
N LEU A 18 -0.24 -0.30 -15.66
CA LEU A 18 0.63 -1.34 -15.11
C LEU A 18 -0.12 -2.22 -14.10
N THR A 19 -0.97 -1.60 -13.26
CA THR A 19 -1.79 -2.34 -12.30
C THR A 19 -2.81 -3.24 -13.01
N ALA A 20 -3.51 -2.71 -14.03
CA ALA A 20 -4.47 -3.48 -14.81
C ALA A 20 -3.82 -4.64 -15.57
N LEU A 21 -2.63 -4.43 -16.14
CA LEU A 21 -1.85 -5.47 -16.79
C LEU A 21 -1.47 -6.58 -15.81
N ASN A 22 -1.04 -6.22 -14.59
CA ASN A 22 -0.73 -7.22 -13.56
C ASN A 22 -1.93 -8.09 -13.23
N PHE A 23 -3.11 -7.49 -13.03
CA PHE A 23 -4.35 -8.23 -12.76
C PHE A 23 -4.78 -9.12 -13.93
N TRP A 24 -4.53 -8.71 -15.17
CA TRP A 24 -4.91 -9.50 -16.34
C TRP A 24 -3.96 -10.68 -16.59
N LEU A 25 -2.66 -10.49 -16.39
CA LEU A 25 -1.66 -11.55 -16.64
C LEU A 25 -1.49 -12.51 -15.46
N SER A 26 -1.76 -12.08 -14.23
CA SER A 26 -1.54 -12.90 -13.04
C SER A 26 -2.58 -14.02 -12.91
N GLN A 27 -2.11 -15.25 -12.69
CA GLN A 27 -2.98 -16.38 -12.42
C GLN A 27 -3.41 -16.36 -10.94
N MET A 28 -4.62 -15.88 -10.69
CA MET A 28 -5.19 -15.79 -9.34
C MET A 28 -5.79 -17.14 -8.91
N SER A 29 -5.18 -17.79 -7.92
CA SER A 29 -5.69 -19.01 -7.27
C SER A 29 -5.87 -18.78 -5.76
N PRO A 30 -6.94 -18.07 -5.35
CA PRO A 30 -7.18 -17.72 -3.95
C PRO A 30 -7.47 -18.98 -3.13
N ASP A 31 -6.93 -19.02 -1.93
CA ASP A 31 -7.15 -20.06 -0.92
C ASP A 31 -7.20 -19.38 0.46
N SER A 32 -7.87 -19.96 1.45
CA SER A 32 -8.03 -19.33 2.77
C SER A 32 -6.68 -19.04 3.43
N GLU A 33 -5.74 -19.97 3.32
CA GLU A 33 -4.38 -19.84 3.86
C GLU A 33 -3.52 -18.84 3.08
N LYS A 34 -3.77 -18.65 1.78
CA LYS A 34 -3.06 -17.62 0.99
C LYS A 34 -3.59 -16.21 1.27
N LEU A 35 -4.84 -16.12 1.72
CA LEU A 35 -5.51 -14.86 2.05
C LEU A 35 -5.37 -14.50 3.53
N SER A 36 -4.86 -15.40 4.38
CA SER A 36 -4.65 -15.13 5.79
C SER A 36 -3.42 -14.23 6.02
N PRO A 37 -3.39 -13.43 7.10
CA PRO A 37 -2.23 -12.62 7.46
C PRO A 37 -1.00 -13.48 7.73
N TYR A 38 0.16 -13.06 7.20
CA TYR A 38 1.42 -13.75 7.46
C TYR A 38 2.02 -13.32 8.81
N GLU A 39 2.04 -14.22 9.80
CA GLU A 39 2.76 -14.05 11.07
C GLU A 39 3.88 -15.09 11.22
N CYS A 40 4.83 -15.09 10.29
CA CYS A 40 6.00 -16.00 10.33
C CYS A 40 5.64 -17.50 10.38
N GLY A 41 4.47 -17.88 9.85
CA GLY A 41 3.94 -19.24 9.88
C GLY A 41 3.11 -19.58 11.12
N PHE A 42 2.83 -18.60 11.98
CA PHE A 42 1.88 -18.72 13.09
C PHE A 42 0.51 -18.14 12.73
N ASP A 43 -0.52 -18.61 13.41
CA ASP A 43 -1.85 -17.99 13.36
C ASP A 43 -1.80 -16.62 14.02
N PRO A 44 -2.53 -15.63 13.46
CA PRO A 44 -2.48 -14.28 13.98
C PRO A 44 -3.00 -14.21 15.42
N LEU A 45 -2.17 -13.70 16.32
CA LEU A 45 -2.50 -13.57 17.75
C LEU A 45 -3.59 -12.52 18.02
N GLY A 46 -3.96 -11.73 17.02
CA GLY A 46 -5.01 -10.72 17.09
C GLY A 46 -5.05 -9.86 15.83
N SER A 47 -5.60 -8.65 15.95
CA SER A 47 -5.58 -7.68 14.86
C SER A 47 -4.20 -7.03 14.74
N ALA A 48 -3.70 -6.82 13.52
CA ALA A 48 -2.53 -5.96 13.29
C ALA A 48 -2.77 -4.48 13.68
N ARG A 49 -4.02 -4.08 13.96
CA ARG A 49 -4.41 -2.71 14.36
C ARG A 49 -4.32 -2.48 15.87
N LEU A 50 -3.21 -2.90 16.48
CA LEU A 50 -2.94 -2.66 17.89
C LEU A 50 -2.33 -1.25 18.06
N PRO A 51 -2.56 -0.58 19.21
CA PRO A 51 -1.87 0.66 19.51
C PRO A 51 -0.36 0.40 19.59
N PHE A 52 0.38 0.91 18.62
CA PHE A 52 1.82 0.81 18.57
C PHE A 52 2.46 2.04 19.25
N SER A 53 3.52 1.83 20.01
CA SER A 53 4.27 2.95 20.61
C SER A 53 5.04 3.70 19.52
N ILE A 54 4.49 4.80 19.04
CA ILE A 54 5.15 5.64 18.02
C ILE A 54 6.23 6.48 18.72
N ARG A 55 7.44 5.93 18.84
CA ARG A 55 8.61 6.67 19.34
C ARG A 55 8.99 7.86 18.45
N PHE A 56 8.52 7.88 17.20
CA PHE A 56 8.80 8.92 16.22
C PHE A 56 7.69 9.98 16.07
N PHE A 57 6.67 9.98 16.94
CA PHE A 57 5.55 10.93 16.80
C PHE A 57 6.00 12.40 16.92
N LEU A 58 7.02 12.65 17.74
CA LEU A 58 7.66 13.96 17.85
C LEU A 58 8.21 14.46 16.50
N VAL A 59 8.74 13.57 15.65
CA VAL A 59 9.23 13.96 14.32
C VAL A 59 8.10 14.43 13.43
N ALA A 60 6.94 13.78 13.46
CA ALA A 60 5.77 14.18 12.69
C ALA A 60 5.20 15.55 13.14
N ILE A 61 5.16 15.81 14.46
CA ILE A 61 4.76 17.13 14.98
C ILE A 61 5.75 18.21 14.54
N LEU A 62 7.05 17.94 14.66
CA LEU A 62 8.08 18.89 14.25
C LEU A 62 7.98 19.20 12.74
N PHE A 63 7.75 18.19 11.89
CA PHE A 63 7.51 18.40 10.44
C PHE A 63 6.26 19.24 10.13
N LEU A 64 5.23 19.21 10.98
CA LEU A 64 4.04 20.04 10.77
C LEU A 64 4.29 21.50 11.17
N LEU A 65 5.10 21.72 12.22
CA LEU A 65 5.40 23.04 12.74
C LEU A 65 6.45 23.81 11.91
N PHE A 66 7.39 23.10 11.29
CA PHE A 66 8.49 23.67 10.52
C PHE A 66 8.35 23.39 9.02
#